data_AF-A0A0L8FFA5-F1
#
_entry.id   AF-A0A0L8FFA5-F1
#
_cell.length_a   1.000
_cell.length_b   1.000
_cell.length_c   1.000
_cell.angle_alpha   90.00
_cell.angle_beta   90.00
_cell.angle_gamma   90.00
#
_symmetry.space_group_name_H-M   'P 1'
#
loop_
_entity.id
_entity.type
_entity.pdbx_description
1 polymer ?
#
loop_
_entity_poly.entity_id
_entity_poly.type
_entity_poly.pdbx_seq_one_letter_code
_entity_poly.pdbx_strand_id
1 'polypeptide(L)'
;MRNSKSVRSWFVHNVLFAHTNRFAEYLLECPSSELVKPLIRLYLFLVGQATDPSATLSDHLLTEILNLLKKEVSEHGRHLQQYFNLFLLYSNLGTEEKQQLLRLNVPAQFMLVALDEGPGPAIKYQYADLSKLFSVVSHLTRCCDVSAKCQSSVNGSSPLANPHGDPTCCASLMPIQTQVADILYNRSSYVKKVIEDCNNSEDTTKLLRFCSWENPHFSSTVLSELLWQVAYSYTYELKPYLELLFQMLMLDDSWQNHRIHNALKGIPDDRDGLFDTIQRSKNHYQKRAYQCIKMMVLLFTHCIPAAQMLQSNGDLKRKWTWAVEWLSDELERRPYPGNAQYTYNNWSPPAQSNETSNGYFLERSHSARSTLTRAYELCPEEEPEEADLTDEPESPHHDEQVPMYSGQTQLPTQSQQPTQSQPATQSQSLT
;
A
#
# COMPACT_ATOMS: atom_id res chain seq x y z
N MET A 1 27.10 34.37 18.25
CA MET A 1 26.91 33.11 17.48
C MET A 1 26.79 33.32 15.97
N ARG A 2 25.94 34.23 15.48
CA ARG A 2 25.72 34.40 14.02
C ARG A 2 26.96 34.81 13.22
N ASN A 3 27.80 35.69 13.75
CA ASN A 3 28.83 36.39 12.96
C ASN A 3 30.28 35.89 13.16
N SER A 4 30.53 34.82 13.92
CA SER A 4 31.91 34.34 14.19
C SER A 4 32.02 32.82 14.20
N LYS A 5 32.83 32.28 13.27
CA LYS A 5 33.20 30.85 13.19
C LYS A 5 33.90 30.39 14.47
N SER A 6 34.78 31.22 15.04
CA SER A 6 35.52 30.89 16.26
C SER A 6 34.61 30.74 17.48
N VAL A 7 33.60 31.61 17.63
CA VAL A 7 32.62 31.50 18.72
C VAL A 7 31.76 30.26 18.59
N ARG A 8 31.37 29.88 17.37
CA ARG A 8 30.62 28.63 17.13
C ARG A 8 31.47 27.41 17.46
N SER A 9 32.70 27.37 16.95
CA SER A 9 33.62 26.27 17.23
C SER A 9 33.88 26.13 18.73
N TRP A 10 34.14 27.24 19.43
CA TRP A 10 34.32 27.24 20.88
C TRP A 10 33.08 26.71 21.61
N PHE A 11 31.89 27.16 21.24
CA PHE A 11 30.64 26.69 21.85
C PHE A 11 30.44 25.20 21.63
N VAL A 12 30.60 24.69 20.40
CA VAL A 12 30.40 23.26 20.15
C VAL A 12 31.41 22.41 20.93
N HIS A 13 32.70 22.78 20.93
CA HIS A 13 33.71 22.00 21.64
C HIS A 13 33.55 22.08 23.17
N ASN A 14 33.37 23.27 23.73
CA ASN A 14 33.42 23.48 25.18
C ASN A 14 32.06 23.34 25.87
N VAL A 15 30.96 23.56 25.15
CA VAL A 15 29.60 23.49 25.72
C VAL A 15 28.92 22.18 25.35
N LEU A 16 29.12 21.63 24.15
CA LEU A 16 28.42 20.42 23.71
C LEU A 16 29.31 19.17 23.82
N PHE A 17 30.45 19.13 23.13
CA PHE A 17 31.30 17.93 23.09
C PHE A 17 32.03 17.65 24.40
N ALA A 18 32.40 18.68 25.17
CA ALA A 18 32.95 18.49 26.51
C ALA A 18 31.92 17.92 27.52
N HIS A 19 30.62 17.98 27.20
CA HIS A 19 29.52 17.58 28.06
C HIS A 19 28.42 16.89 27.24
N THR A 20 28.70 15.68 26.74
CA THR A 20 27.82 14.95 25.82
C THR A 20 26.43 14.64 26.39
N ASN A 21 26.30 14.57 27.72
CA ASN A 21 25.00 14.47 28.42
C ASN A 21 24.05 15.63 28.08
N ARG A 22 24.56 16.81 27.70
CA ARG A 22 23.72 17.96 27.34
C ARG A 22 22.88 17.73 26.10
N PHE A 23 23.27 16.83 25.19
CA PHE A 23 22.43 16.47 24.07
C PHE A 23 21.15 15.78 24.54
N ALA A 24 21.27 14.84 25.49
CA ALA A 24 20.12 14.20 26.13
C ALA A 24 19.29 15.21 26.95
N GLU A 25 19.94 16.03 27.78
CA GLU A 25 19.23 17.04 28.59
C GLU A 25 18.41 18.02 27.73
N TYR A 26 18.97 18.47 26.60
CA TYR A 26 18.36 19.49 25.74
C TYR A 26 17.33 18.94 24.75
N LEU A 27 17.48 17.67 24.30
CA LEU A 27 16.59 17.08 23.29
C LEU A 27 15.59 16.07 23.87
N LEU A 28 15.95 15.36 24.93
CA LEU A 28 15.17 14.26 25.49
C LEU A 28 14.58 14.57 26.87
N GLU A 29 15.21 15.44 27.67
CA GLU A 29 14.74 15.76 29.03
C GLU A 29 14.10 17.15 29.14
N CYS A 30 14.11 17.93 28.05
CA CYS A 30 13.59 19.29 28.07
C CYS A 30 12.06 19.28 28.30
N PRO A 31 11.57 19.88 29.40
CA PRO A 31 10.17 19.76 29.80
C PRO A 31 9.22 20.56 28.92
N SER A 32 9.74 21.47 28.09
CA SER A 32 8.95 22.36 27.24
C SER A 32 9.31 22.22 25.77
N SER A 33 8.34 21.76 24.97
CA SER A 33 8.46 21.71 23.50
C SER A 33 8.72 23.08 22.86
N GLU A 34 8.39 24.17 23.56
CA GLU A 34 8.70 25.55 23.17
C GLU A 34 10.20 25.86 23.22
N LEU A 35 10.97 25.19 24.10
CA LEU A 35 12.42 25.38 24.26
C LEU A 35 13.21 24.45 23.34
N VAL A 36 12.67 23.26 23.05
CA VAL A 36 13.27 22.28 22.14
C VAL A 36 13.36 22.83 20.71
N LYS A 37 12.35 23.57 20.25
CA LYS A 37 12.37 24.17 18.89
C LYS A 37 13.52 25.18 18.69
N PRO A 38 13.78 26.16 19.59
CA PRO A 38 14.98 27.00 19.57
C PRO A 38 16.29 26.22 19.64
N LEU A 39 16.34 25.15 20.44
CA LEU A 39 17.54 24.30 20.57
C LEU A 39 17.80 23.52 19.28
N ILE A 40 16.77 22.94 18.68
CA ILE A 40 16.85 22.35 17.34
C ILE A 40 17.35 23.41 16.35
N ARG A 41 16.76 24.61 16.32
CA ARG A 41 17.23 25.70 15.43
C ARG A 41 18.68 26.10 15.69
N LEU A 42 19.15 26.09 16.94
CA LEU A 42 20.54 26.34 17.30
C LEU A 42 21.44 25.23 16.76
N TYR A 43 21.08 23.96 16.94
CA TYR A 43 21.81 22.83 16.38
C TYR A 43 21.86 22.91 14.85
N LEU A 44 20.72 23.11 14.19
CA LEU A 44 20.63 23.31 12.74
C LEU A 44 21.52 24.48 12.26
N PHE A 45 21.54 25.59 13.01
CA PHE A 45 22.40 26.74 12.71
C PHE A 45 23.91 26.42 12.86
N LEU A 46 24.28 25.60 13.84
CA LEU A 46 25.67 25.17 14.05
C LEU A 46 26.12 24.18 12.98
N VAL A 47 25.20 23.33 12.54
CA VAL A 47 25.38 22.26 11.55
C VAL A 47 25.51 22.85 10.13
N GLY A 48 24.65 23.80 9.74
CA GLY A 48 24.65 24.41 8.39
C GLY A 48 25.77 25.41 8.07
N GLN A 49 26.81 25.52 8.90
CA GLN A 49 27.90 26.52 8.75
C GLN A 49 29.30 25.87 8.80
N ALA A 50 29.38 24.55 8.68
CA ALA A 50 30.63 23.80 8.76
C ALA A 50 31.49 23.98 7.49
N THR A 51 32.79 24.21 7.71
CA THR A 51 33.76 24.71 6.72
C THR A 51 35.03 23.86 6.79
N ASP A 52 34.90 22.53 6.65
CA ASP A 52 36.04 21.60 6.62
C ASP A 52 35.79 20.43 5.65
N PRO A 53 36.78 19.95 4.85
CA PRO A 53 36.54 18.98 3.77
C PRO A 53 36.52 17.49 4.17
N SER A 54 36.89 17.09 5.39
CA SER A 54 37.07 15.66 5.74
C SER A 54 36.02 15.07 6.70
N ALA A 55 35.46 15.89 7.58
CA ALA A 55 34.21 15.67 8.30
C ALA A 55 33.73 17.03 8.75
N THR A 56 32.48 17.36 8.45
CA THR A 56 31.92 18.66 8.82
C THR A 56 31.55 18.64 10.31
N LEU A 57 31.61 19.78 11.00
CA LEU A 57 31.13 19.91 12.39
C LEU A 57 29.71 19.33 12.57
N SER A 58 28.91 19.39 11.51
CA SER A 58 27.61 18.74 11.41
C SER A 58 27.66 17.22 11.49
N ASP A 59 28.63 16.56 10.86
CA ASP A 59 28.79 15.09 10.92
C ASP A 59 29.02 14.64 12.35
N HIS A 60 29.91 15.31 13.08
CA HIS A 60 30.19 15.01 14.48
C HIS A 60 28.96 15.23 15.37
N LEU A 61 28.24 16.33 15.15
CA LEU A 61 27.07 16.67 15.94
C LEU A 61 25.91 15.68 15.69
N LEU A 62 25.65 15.34 14.43
CA LEU A 62 24.65 14.32 14.07
C LEU A 62 25.02 12.94 14.58
N THR A 63 26.30 12.56 14.50
CA THR A 63 26.79 11.29 15.05
C THR A 63 26.57 11.22 16.55
N GLU A 64 26.81 12.31 17.28
CA GLU A 64 26.60 12.34 18.73
C GLU A 64 25.11 12.32 19.10
N ILE A 65 24.26 13.00 18.34
CA ILE A 65 22.80 12.89 18.50
C ILE A 65 22.35 11.46 18.20
N LEU A 66 22.84 10.82 17.14
CA LEU A 66 22.53 9.42 16.80
C LEU A 66 23.01 8.45 17.89
N ASN A 67 24.14 8.74 18.55
CA ASN A 67 24.63 7.92 19.67
C ASN A 67 23.63 7.89 20.84
N LEU A 68 22.72 8.87 20.97
CA LEU A 68 21.64 8.81 21.97
C LEU A 68 20.73 7.60 21.77
N LEU A 69 20.58 7.09 20.54
CA LEU A 69 19.81 5.86 20.25
C LEU A 69 20.33 4.64 21.01
N LYS A 70 21.63 4.61 21.35
CA LYS A 70 22.25 3.45 22.00
C LYS A 70 21.76 3.22 23.44
N LYS A 71 21.27 4.26 24.11
CA LYS A 71 20.92 4.16 25.54
C LYS A 71 19.86 5.15 26.02
N GLU A 72 19.95 6.41 25.61
CA GLU A 72 19.14 7.49 26.21
C GLU A 72 17.72 7.53 25.65
N VAL A 73 17.56 7.22 24.36
CA VAL A 73 16.27 7.33 23.66
C VAL A 73 15.25 6.30 24.19
N SER A 74 15.68 5.07 24.50
CA SER A 74 14.80 4.02 25.03
C SER A 74 14.24 4.35 26.42
N GLU A 75 14.96 5.13 27.21
CA GLU A 75 14.55 5.56 28.56
C GLU A 75 13.61 6.79 28.51
N HIS A 76 13.66 7.58 27.43
CA HIS A 76 12.92 8.84 27.26
C HIS A 76 11.75 8.73 26.27
N GLY A 77 10.93 7.68 26.42
CA GLY A 77 9.82 7.35 25.52
C GLY A 77 8.81 8.49 25.23
N ARG A 78 8.62 9.43 26.18
CA ARG A 78 7.69 10.57 26.03
C ARG A 78 8.22 11.68 25.12
N HIS A 79 9.53 11.73 24.88
CA HIS A 79 10.19 12.80 24.10
C HIS A 79 10.71 12.31 22.74
N LEU A 80 10.43 11.05 22.37
CA LEU A 80 10.82 10.43 21.09
C LEU A 80 10.43 11.26 19.88
N GLN A 81 9.20 11.79 19.89
CA GLN A 81 8.69 12.60 18.79
C GLN A 81 9.58 13.83 18.53
N GLN A 82 10.12 14.46 19.58
CA GLN A 82 10.98 15.63 19.47
C GLN A 82 12.35 15.28 18.92
N TYR A 83 12.91 14.16 19.37
CA TYR A 83 14.17 13.62 18.87
C TYR A 83 14.10 13.37 17.36
N PHE A 84 13.11 12.62 16.88
CA PHE A 84 12.97 12.35 15.44
C PHE A 84 12.59 13.60 14.64
N ASN A 85 11.86 14.54 15.25
CA ASN A 85 11.53 15.81 14.60
C ASN A 85 12.77 16.69 14.33
N LEU A 86 13.86 16.56 15.08
CA LEU A 86 15.12 17.22 14.75
C LEU A 86 15.62 16.77 13.37
N PHE A 87 15.64 15.46 13.12
CA PHE A 87 16.07 14.90 11.84
C PHE A 87 15.12 15.28 10.70
N LEU A 88 13.81 15.33 10.97
CA LEU A 88 12.83 15.78 9.99
C LEU A 88 13.02 17.27 9.63
N LEU A 89 13.27 18.13 10.61
CA LEU A 89 13.55 19.54 10.34
C LEU A 89 14.88 19.71 9.59
N TYR A 90 15.88 18.89 9.92
CA TYR A 90 17.17 18.91 9.25
C TYR A 90 17.08 18.47 7.79
N SER A 91 16.37 17.38 7.50
CA SER A 91 16.15 16.90 6.12
C SER A 91 15.39 17.91 5.26
N ASN A 92 14.64 18.84 5.86
CA ASN A 92 13.89 19.88 5.16
C ASN A 92 14.69 21.17 4.92
N LEU A 93 15.97 21.26 5.34
CA LEU A 93 16.80 22.43 5.06
C LEU A 93 17.26 22.49 3.61
N GLY A 94 17.54 21.34 2.99
CA GLY A 94 18.09 21.29 1.65
C GLY A 94 18.60 19.90 1.26
N THR A 95 19.07 19.81 0.02
CA THR A 95 19.55 18.57 -0.59
C THR A 95 20.84 18.06 0.05
N GLU A 96 21.73 18.97 0.46
CA GLU A 96 22.98 18.61 1.13
C GLU A 96 22.73 17.93 2.48
N GLU A 97 21.76 18.43 3.25
CA GLU A 97 21.38 17.86 4.54
C GLU A 97 20.74 16.47 4.39
N LYS A 98 19.91 16.28 3.35
CA LYS A 98 19.39 14.94 3.00
C LYS A 98 20.53 13.99 2.66
N GLN A 99 21.48 14.44 1.83
CA GLN A 99 22.62 13.61 1.44
C GLN A 99 23.51 13.28 2.64
N GLN A 100 23.70 14.21 3.59
CA GLN A 100 24.43 13.96 4.82
C GLN A 100 23.76 12.89 5.69
N LEU A 101 22.43 12.98 5.91
CA LEU A 101 21.68 11.96 6.66
C LEU A 101 21.72 10.59 5.98
N LEU A 102 21.67 10.56 4.64
CA LEU A 102 21.82 9.35 3.85
C LEU A 102 23.21 8.72 4.00
N ARG A 103 24.29 9.52 3.98
CA ARG A 103 25.66 9.03 4.21
C ARG A 103 25.86 8.47 5.62
N LEU A 104 25.20 9.05 6.62
CA LEU A 104 25.18 8.56 8.01
C LEU A 104 24.25 7.33 8.21
N ASN A 105 23.63 6.82 7.15
CA ASN A 105 22.75 5.65 7.17
C ASN A 105 21.59 5.78 8.18
N VAL A 106 21.10 7.00 8.37
CA VAL A 106 20.01 7.34 9.30
C VAL A 106 18.74 6.53 9.00
N PRO A 107 18.31 6.33 7.73
CA PRO A 107 17.13 5.51 7.46
C PRO A 107 17.25 4.10 8.01
N ALA A 108 18.39 3.41 7.83
CA ALA A 108 18.55 2.05 8.33
C ALA A 108 18.51 1.99 9.85
N GLN A 109 19.19 2.91 10.54
CA GLN A 109 19.16 2.99 12.00
C GLN A 109 17.73 3.19 12.52
N PHE A 110 16.95 4.05 11.84
CA PHE A 110 15.57 4.33 12.20
C PHE A 110 14.64 3.15 11.91
N MET A 111 14.80 2.49 10.77
CA MET A 111 14.06 1.26 10.45
C MET A 111 14.31 0.17 11.50
N LEU A 112 15.56 0.00 11.93
CA LEU A 112 15.92 -0.95 12.99
C LEU A 112 15.31 -0.58 14.34
N VAL A 113 15.31 0.70 14.71
CA VAL A 113 14.63 1.17 15.93
C VAL A 113 13.13 0.87 15.89
N ALA A 114 12.46 1.08 14.75
CA ALA A 114 11.04 0.76 14.59
C ALA A 114 10.73 -0.74 14.69
N LEU A 115 11.74 -1.59 14.45
CA LEU A 115 11.68 -3.05 14.59
C LEU A 115 12.19 -3.55 15.95
N ASP A 116 12.51 -2.66 16.89
CA ASP A 116 13.15 -3.00 18.18
C ASP A 116 14.52 -3.69 18.05
N GLU A 117 15.18 -3.53 16.90
CA GLU A 117 16.51 -4.05 16.55
C GLU A 117 17.55 -2.92 16.40
N GLY A 118 17.22 -1.76 16.94
CA GLY A 118 18.07 -0.57 16.90
C GLY A 118 19.41 -0.76 17.64
N PRO A 119 20.31 0.22 17.54
CA PRO A 119 21.62 0.16 18.20
C PRO A 119 21.56 0.23 19.74
N GLY A 120 20.37 0.47 20.31
CA GLY A 120 20.12 0.48 21.76
C GLY A 120 18.95 -0.41 22.14
N PRO A 121 18.56 -0.42 23.43
CA PRO A 121 17.45 -1.23 23.91
C PRO A 121 16.14 -0.91 23.20
N ALA A 122 15.25 -1.91 23.11
CA ALA A 122 13.88 -1.73 22.63
C ALA A 122 13.15 -0.63 23.41
N ILE A 123 12.29 0.12 22.72
CA ILE A 123 11.53 1.21 23.32
C ILE A 123 10.40 0.60 24.16
N LYS A 124 10.55 0.62 25.48
CA LYS A 124 9.57 -0.01 26.40
C LYS A 124 8.31 0.83 26.61
N TYR A 125 8.26 2.05 26.08
CA TYR A 125 7.14 2.96 26.28
C TYR A 125 5.94 2.58 25.39
N GLN A 126 4.84 2.18 26.02
CA GLN A 126 3.64 1.65 25.35
C GLN A 126 2.99 2.61 24.33
N TYR A 127 3.20 3.91 24.49
CA TYR A 127 2.61 4.95 23.63
C TYR A 127 3.68 5.72 22.85
N ALA A 128 4.77 5.05 22.48
CA ALA A 128 5.83 5.64 21.68
C ALA A 128 5.29 6.06 20.31
N ASP A 129 5.22 7.38 20.07
CA ASP A 129 4.88 7.93 18.77
C ASP A 129 6.12 8.00 17.88
N LEU A 130 6.19 7.07 16.92
CA LEU A 130 7.27 6.98 15.92
C LEU A 130 6.91 7.66 14.59
N SER A 131 5.80 8.41 14.49
CA SER A 131 5.36 9.01 13.22
C SER A 131 6.45 9.84 12.54
N LYS A 132 7.22 10.60 13.33
CA LYS A 132 8.32 11.44 12.82
C LYS A 132 9.51 10.61 12.34
N LEU A 133 9.76 9.44 12.92
CA LEU A 133 10.77 8.50 12.44
C LEU A 133 10.40 8.03 11.03
N PHE A 134 9.16 7.58 10.83
CA PHE A 134 8.69 7.12 9.51
C PHE A 134 8.68 8.24 8.46
N SER A 135 8.33 9.48 8.84
CA SER A 135 8.46 10.64 7.94
C SER A 135 9.90 10.85 7.46
N VAL A 136 10.88 10.78 8.36
CA VAL A 136 12.31 10.92 7.99
C VAL A 136 12.73 9.81 7.03
N VAL A 137 12.35 8.56 7.32
CA VAL A 137 12.64 7.42 6.44
C VAL A 137 12.02 7.63 5.05
N SER A 138 10.76 8.08 4.99
CA SER A 138 10.07 8.38 3.73
C SER A 138 10.78 9.44 2.92
N HIS A 139 11.11 10.59 3.54
CA HIS A 139 11.75 11.74 2.89
C HIS A 139 13.10 11.34 2.29
N LEU A 140 13.92 10.65 3.06
CA LEU A 140 15.27 10.26 2.65
C LEU A 140 15.25 9.15 1.59
N THR A 141 14.39 8.12 1.74
CA THR A 141 14.30 7.02 0.78
C THR A 141 13.86 7.50 -0.60
N ARG A 142 12.90 8.42 -0.65
CA ARG A 142 12.40 9.03 -1.91
C ARG A 142 13.41 9.91 -2.64
N CYS A 143 14.55 10.19 -2.03
CA CYS A 143 15.67 10.89 -2.65
C CYS A 143 16.71 9.93 -3.27
N CYS A 144 16.56 8.62 -3.07
CA CYS A 144 17.51 7.62 -3.54
C CYS A 144 17.15 7.05 -4.92
N ASP A 145 18.13 6.53 -5.62
CA ASP A 145 17.90 5.68 -6.80
C ASP A 145 17.53 4.27 -6.35
N VAL A 146 16.35 3.82 -6.79
CA VAL A 146 15.79 2.49 -6.53
C VAL A 146 15.62 1.67 -7.81
N SER A 147 16.18 2.12 -8.94
CA SER A 147 15.99 1.49 -10.26
C SER A 147 16.42 0.02 -10.28
N ALA A 148 17.42 -0.36 -9.46
CA ALA A 148 17.86 -1.74 -9.30
C ALA A 148 16.80 -2.68 -8.66
N LYS A 149 15.71 -2.11 -8.12
CA LYS A 149 14.56 -2.82 -7.55
C LYS A 149 13.33 -2.75 -8.47
N CYS A 150 13.42 -2.05 -9.59
CA CYS A 150 12.33 -1.88 -10.53
C CYS A 150 12.42 -2.89 -11.68
N GLN A 151 11.26 -3.41 -12.10
CA GLN A 151 11.07 -4.33 -13.20
C GLN A 151 9.72 -4.01 -13.85
N SER A 152 9.68 -3.93 -15.19
CA SER A 152 8.41 -3.78 -15.91
C SER A 152 7.65 -5.10 -15.96
N SER A 153 6.31 -5.03 -15.97
CA SER A 153 5.47 -6.19 -16.24
C SER A 153 5.51 -6.63 -17.70
N VAL A 154 5.95 -5.74 -18.60
CA VAL A 154 6.06 -6.01 -20.03
C VAL A 154 7.44 -6.58 -20.32
N ASN A 155 7.49 -7.85 -20.74
CA ASN A 155 8.74 -8.54 -21.05
C ASN A 155 9.58 -7.77 -22.07
N GLY A 156 10.84 -7.52 -21.73
CA GLY A 156 11.80 -6.81 -22.60
C GLY A 156 11.70 -5.29 -22.56
N SER A 157 10.73 -4.73 -21.83
CA SER A 157 10.60 -3.27 -21.64
C SER A 157 11.38 -2.80 -20.42
N SER A 158 11.95 -1.59 -20.53
CA SER A 158 12.55 -0.90 -19.39
C SER A 158 11.45 -0.38 -18.44
N PRO A 159 11.71 -0.36 -17.11
CA PRO A 159 10.79 0.25 -16.15
C PRO A 159 10.50 1.72 -16.46
N LEU A 160 9.28 2.15 -16.18
CA LEU A 160 8.87 3.56 -16.25
C LEU A 160 9.61 4.41 -15.21
N ALA A 161 9.88 5.67 -15.56
CA ALA A 161 10.45 6.63 -14.62
C ALA A 161 9.51 6.87 -13.44
N ASN A 162 10.05 6.86 -12.22
CA ASN A 162 9.25 6.93 -11.00
C ASN A 162 8.80 8.38 -10.69
N PRO A 163 7.50 8.71 -10.78
CA PRO A 163 6.98 10.06 -10.53
C PRO A 163 6.83 10.37 -9.04
N HIS A 164 7.09 9.40 -8.16
CA HIS A 164 6.85 9.49 -6.72
C HIS A 164 8.12 9.83 -5.92
N GLY A 165 9.21 10.18 -6.59
CA GLY A 165 10.42 10.71 -5.94
C GLY A 165 10.18 12.04 -5.23
N ASP A 166 11.18 12.52 -4.50
CA ASP A 166 11.13 13.84 -3.86
C ASP A 166 11.16 14.97 -4.91
N PRO A 167 10.12 15.83 -4.99
CA PRO A 167 10.04 16.89 -6.00
C PRO A 167 11.08 18.00 -5.80
N THR A 168 11.68 18.10 -4.62
CA THR A 168 12.77 19.07 -4.34
C THR A 168 14.11 18.61 -4.92
N CYS A 169 14.23 17.34 -5.30
CA CYS A 169 15.44 16.77 -5.88
C CYS A 169 15.29 16.69 -7.41
N CYS A 170 16.16 17.39 -8.15
CA CYS A 170 16.16 17.30 -9.62
C CYS A 170 16.62 15.93 -10.14
N ALA A 171 17.35 15.17 -9.32
CA ALA A 171 17.81 13.81 -9.60
C ALA A 171 17.97 13.04 -8.28
N SER A 172 18.08 11.71 -8.36
CA SER A 172 18.43 10.87 -7.21
C SER A 172 19.79 11.28 -6.63
N LEU A 173 19.88 11.40 -5.31
CA LEU A 173 21.08 11.89 -4.61
C LEU A 173 22.19 10.83 -4.50
N MET A 174 21.78 9.55 -4.42
CA MET A 174 22.65 8.38 -4.38
C MET A 174 21.83 7.10 -4.57
N PRO A 175 22.45 5.96 -4.90
CA PRO A 175 21.80 4.66 -4.80
C PRO A 175 21.31 4.41 -3.37
N ILE A 176 20.16 3.74 -3.24
CA ILE A 176 19.66 3.31 -1.93
C ILE A 176 20.71 2.45 -1.22
N GLN A 177 20.94 2.70 0.06
CA GLN A 177 21.90 1.95 0.86
C GLN A 177 21.46 0.49 0.96
N THR A 178 22.41 -0.45 0.90
CA THR A 178 22.14 -1.90 0.93
C THR A 178 21.30 -2.29 2.15
N GLN A 179 21.66 -1.83 3.35
CA GLN A 179 20.92 -2.15 4.58
C GLN A 179 19.49 -1.61 4.58
N VAL A 180 19.28 -0.40 4.03
CA VAL A 180 17.94 0.18 3.88
C VAL A 180 17.13 -0.67 2.90
N ALA A 181 17.73 -1.07 1.78
CA ALA A 181 17.07 -1.92 0.81
C ALA A 181 16.75 -3.31 1.38
N ASP A 182 17.63 -3.90 2.19
CA ASP A 182 17.40 -5.20 2.81
C ASP A 182 16.25 -5.16 3.80
N ILE A 183 16.17 -4.13 4.64
CA ILE A 183 15.06 -3.99 5.58
C ILE A 183 13.75 -3.67 4.85
N LEU A 184 13.77 -2.70 3.94
CA LEU A 184 12.57 -2.20 3.28
C LEU A 184 11.97 -3.23 2.32
N TYR A 185 12.79 -3.85 1.47
CA TYR A 185 12.31 -4.72 0.39
C TYR A 185 12.25 -6.19 0.76
N ASN A 186 13.05 -6.67 1.72
CA ASN A 186 13.13 -8.11 2.02
C ASN A 186 12.50 -8.49 3.37
N ARG A 187 12.08 -7.53 4.21
CA ARG A 187 11.47 -7.80 5.52
C ARG A 187 10.04 -7.27 5.57
N SER A 188 9.06 -8.15 5.35
CA SER A 188 7.64 -7.82 5.45
C SER A 188 7.24 -7.25 6.82
N SER A 189 7.94 -7.62 7.89
CA SER A 189 7.73 -7.06 9.23
C SER A 189 7.85 -5.53 9.29
N TYR A 190 8.75 -4.94 8.51
CA TYR A 190 8.88 -3.48 8.45
C TYR A 190 7.72 -2.83 7.71
N VAL A 191 7.33 -3.41 6.57
CA VAL A 191 6.17 -2.93 5.79
C VAL A 191 4.90 -2.99 6.63
N LYS A 192 4.68 -4.11 7.34
CA LYS A 192 3.60 -4.27 8.31
C LYS A 192 3.61 -3.15 9.35
N LYS A 193 4.77 -2.89 9.98
CA LYS A 193 4.93 -1.85 11.00
C LYS A 193 4.59 -0.45 10.48
N VAL A 194 5.05 -0.11 9.27
CA VAL A 194 4.74 1.17 8.60
C VAL A 194 3.24 1.33 8.35
N ILE A 195 2.57 0.25 7.92
CA ILE A 195 1.13 0.24 7.65
C ILE A 195 0.32 0.32 8.95
N GLU A 196 0.68 -0.44 9.99
CA GLU A 196 -0.05 -0.44 11.27
C GLU A 196 0.10 0.88 12.04
N ASP A 197 1.33 1.39 12.15
CA ASP A 197 1.61 2.55 13.01
C ASP A 197 1.31 3.89 12.32
N CYS A 198 1.25 3.95 10.98
CA CYS A 198 1.19 5.21 10.22
C CYS A 198 0.30 5.15 8.95
N ASN A 199 -0.75 4.33 8.91
CA ASN A 199 -1.68 4.21 7.76
C ASN A 199 -2.33 5.53 7.31
N ASN A 200 -2.50 6.50 8.21
CA ASN A 200 -3.14 7.79 7.93
C ASN A 200 -2.13 8.89 7.53
N SER A 201 -0.83 8.57 7.49
CA SER A 201 0.22 9.52 7.16
C SER A 201 0.39 9.67 5.65
N GLU A 202 0.46 10.93 5.19
CA GLU A 202 0.78 11.24 3.80
C GLU A 202 2.19 10.76 3.43
N ASP A 203 3.15 10.84 4.36
CA ASP A 203 4.52 10.38 4.16
C ASP A 203 4.59 8.85 3.97
N THR A 204 3.74 8.09 4.67
CA THR A 204 3.62 6.64 4.48
C THR A 204 3.11 6.32 3.08
N THR A 205 2.01 6.97 2.68
CA THR A 205 1.46 6.81 1.32
C THR A 205 2.52 7.13 0.26
N LYS A 206 3.24 8.23 0.43
CA LYS A 206 4.34 8.65 -0.44
C LYS A 206 5.48 7.64 -0.52
N LEU A 207 5.89 7.05 0.60
CA LEU A 207 6.93 6.02 0.65
C LEU A 207 6.49 4.75 -0.07
N LEU A 208 5.30 4.24 0.25
CA LEU A 208 4.79 3.00 -0.32
C LEU A 208 4.58 3.13 -1.83
N ARG A 209 4.02 4.25 -2.29
CA ARG A 209 3.87 4.55 -3.72
C ARG A 209 5.21 4.62 -4.45
N PHE A 210 6.21 5.28 -3.85
CA PHE A 210 7.55 5.35 -4.41
C PHE A 210 8.21 3.98 -4.56
N CYS A 211 8.14 3.15 -3.51
CA CYS A 211 8.82 1.85 -3.50
C CYS A 211 8.07 0.75 -4.28
N SER A 212 6.76 0.93 -4.50
CA SER A 212 5.91 -0.01 -5.25
C SER A 212 5.92 0.26 -6.76
N TRP A 213 6.28 1.48 -7.18
CA TRP A 213 6.32 1.87 -8.58
C TRP A 213 7.28 0.97 -9.38
N GLU A 214 6.74 0.31 -10.40
CA GLU A 214 7.47 -0.65 -11.23
C GLU A 214 8.17 -1.74 -10.39
N ASN A 215 7.63 -2.13 -9.24
CA ASN A 215 8.26 -3.11 -8.35
C ASN A 215 7.22 -4.18 -7.93
N PRO A 216 7.21 -5.36 -8.57
CA PRO A 216 6.21 -6.39 -8.30
C PRO A 216 6.34 -6.99 -6.90
N HIS A 217 7.56 -7.21 -6.42
CA HIS A 217 7.80 -7.86 -5.13
C HIS A 217 7.33 -7.00 -3.96
N PHE A 218 7.75 -5.73 -3.96
CA PHE A 218 7.33 -4.79 -2.92
C PHE A 218 5.84 -4.49 -3.00
N SER A 219 5.32 -4.27 -4.22
CA SER A 219 3.87 -4.09 -4.45
C SER A 219 3.05 -5.24 -3.87
N SER A 220 3.48 -6.49 -4.09
CA SER A 220 2.79 -7.67 -3.57
C SER A 220 2.83 -7.74 -2.05
N THR A 221 3.96 -7.38 -1.44
CA THR A 221 4.10 -7.36 0.03
C THR A 221 3.18 -6.31 0.66
N VAL A 222 3.15 -5.09 0.11
CA VAL A 222 2.24 -4.02 0.56
C VAL A 222 0.79 -4.44 0.41
N LEU A 223 0.43 -5.02 -0.74
CA LEU A 223 -0.93 -5.49 -0.99
C LEU A 223 -1.33 -6.60 -0.01
N SER A 224 -0.42 -7.55 0.26
CA SER A 224 -0.66 -8.66 1.19
C SER A 224 -0.95 -8.16 2.61
N GLU A 225 -0.16 -7.21 3.11
CA GLU A 225 -0.37 -6.60 4.43
C GLU A 225 -1.66 -5.76 4.48
N LEU A 226 -1.98 -4.99 3.44
CA LEU A 226 -3.22 -4.21 3.39
C LEU A 226 -4.46 -5.10 3.36
N LEU A 227 -4.46 -6.17 2.56
CA LEU A 227 -5.56 -7.14 2.52
C LEU A 227 -5.74 -7.83 3.88
N TRP A 228 -4.64 -8.13 4.58
CA TRP A 228 -4.69 -8.66 5.94
C TRP A 228 -5.38 -7.68 6.92
N GLN A 229 -4.98 -6.40 6.91
CA GLN A 229 -5.61 -5.39 7.76
C GLN A 229 -7.09 -5.21 7.42
N VAL A 230 -7.44 -5.18 6.13
CA VAL A 230 -8.83 -5.09 5.67
C VAL A 230 -9.66 -6.30 6.13
N ALA A 231 -9.06 -7.49 6.20
CA ALA A 231 -9.72 -8.72 6.63
C ALA A 231 -9.90 -8.84 8.15
N TYR A 232 -8.97 -8.31 8.96
CA TYR A 232 -8.91 -8.65 10.39
C TYR A 232 -8.96 -7.46 11.36
N SER A 233 -8.65 -6.23 10.95
CA SER A 233 -8.65 -5.08 11.86
C SER A 233 -10.06 -4.69 12.29
N TYR A 234 -10.19 -3.93 13.38
CA TYR A 234 -11.51 -3.50 13.87
C TYR A 234 -12.23 -2.64 12.83
N THR A 235 -13.55 -2.82 12.70
CA THR A 235 -14.36 -2.16 11.67
C THR A 235 -14.28 -0.64 11.69
N TYR A 236 -14.08 -0.02 12.85
CA TYR A 236 -13.94 1.44 12.99
C TYR A 236 -12.53 1.96 12.65
N GLU A 237 -11.55 1.07 12.44
CA GLU A 237 -10.16 1.40 12.03
C GLU A 237 -9.88 1.03 10.58
N LEU A 238 -10.85 0.48 9.84
CA LEU A 238 -10.64 -0.01 8.48
C LEU A 238 -10.43 1.08 7.45
N LYS A 239 -11.02 2.25 7.67
CA LYS A 239 -11.04 3.33 6.68
C LYS A 239 -9.63 3.73 6.20
N PRO A 240 -8.64 4.02 7.07
CA PRO A 240 -7.27 4.31 6.64
C PRO A 240 -6.64 3.21 5.79
N TYR A 241 -6.86 1.93 6.11
CA TYR A 241 -6.32 0.81 5.32
C TYR A 241 -6.96 0.72 3.94
N LEU A 242 -8.27 0.94 3.83
CA LEU A 242 -8.99 0.95 2.55
C LEU A 242 -8.60 2.15 1.69
N GLU A 243 -8.41 3.33 2.29
CA GLU A 243 -7.90 4.51 1.59
C GLU A 243 -6.48 4.28 1.07
N LEU A 244 -5.60 3.71 1.89
CA LEU A 244 -4.24 3.37 1.47
C LEU A 244 -4.24 2.29 0.37
N LEU A 245 -5.05 1.24 0.49
CA LEU A 245 -5.24 0.24 -0.56
C LEU A 245 -5.69 0.88 -1.88
N PHE A 246 -6.71 1.75 -1.84
CA PHE A 246 -7.13 2.51 -3.02
C PHE A 246 -5.96 3.29 -3.64
N GLN A 247 -5.14 3.99 -2.83
CA GLN A 247 -3.96 4.71 -3.34
C GLN A 247 -2.95 3.79 -4.04
N MET A 248 -2.76 2.57 -3.54
CA MET A 248 -1.87 1.57 -4.16
C MET A 248 -2.43 1.03 -5.48
N LEU A 249 -3.75 0.86 -5.59
CA LEU A 249 -4.42 0.44 -6.82
C LEU A 249 -4.44 1.53 -7.91
N MET A 250 -4.35 2.80 -7.50
CA MET A 250 -4.26 3.95 -8.39
C MET A 250 -2.83 4.25 -8.89
N LEU A 251 -1.86 3.40 -8.59
CA LEU A 251 -0.52 3.48 -9.19
C LEU A 251 -0.61 3.10 -10.68
N ASP A 252 -0.45 4.09 -11.55
CA ASP A 252 -0.53 3.97 -13.01
C ASP A 252 0.82 3.57 -13.61
N ASP A 253 1.32 2.41 -13.22
CA ASP A 253 2.52 1.79 -13.77
C ASP A 253 2.17 0.49 -14.51
N SER A 254 3.16 -0.19 -15.08
CA SER A 254 2.93 -1.43 -15.84
C SER A 254 2.32 -2.58 -15.00
N TRP A 255 2.38 -2.52 -13.67
CA TRP A 255 1.82 -3.51 -12.74
C TRP A 255 0.41 -3.19 -12.23
N GLN A 256 -0.20 -2.08 -12.65
CA GLN A 256 -1.50 -1.65 -12.12
C GLN A 256 -2.58 -2.73 -12.23
N ASN A 257 -2.74 -3.35 -13.40
CA ASN A 257 -3.71 -4.41 -13.61
C ASN A 257 -3.47 -5.61 -12.69
N HIS A 258 -2.22 -6.00 -12.48
CA HIS A 258 -1.88 -7.10 -11.56
C HIS A 258 -2.25 -6.76 -10.12
N ARG A 259 -1.97 -5.53 -9.66
CA ARG A 259 -2.37 -5.07 -8.33
C ARG A 259 -3.89 -5.08 -8.15
N ILE A 260 -4.64 -4.57 -9.13
CA ILE A 260 -6.11 -4.56 -9.09
C ILE A 260 -6.66 -6.00 -9.05
N HIS A 261 -6.18 -6.86 -9.95
CA HIS A 261 -6.61 -8.26 -10.00
C HIS A 261 -6.39 -8.96 -8.66
N ASN A 262 -5.19 -8.84 -8.08
CA ASN A 262 -4.84 -9.49 -6.83
C ASN A 262 -5.59 -8.89 -5.63
N ALA A 263 -5.90 -7.59 -5.64
CA ALA A 263 -6.72 -6.99 -4.58
C ALA A 263 -8.17 -7.52 -4.61
N LEU A 264 -8.73 -7.68 -5.81
CA LEU A 264 -10.10 -8.12 -5.98
C LEU A 264 -10.25 -9.63 -5.71
N LYS A 265 -9.39 -10.46 -6.32
CA LYS A 265 -9.48 -11.93 -6.26
C LYS A 265 -8.63 -12.58 -5.15
N GLY A 266 -7.68 -11.86 -4.59
CA GLY A 266 -6.69 -12.39 -3.66
C GLY A 266 -5.34 -12.68 -4.33
N ILE A 267 -4.34 -12.87 -3.49
CA ILE A 267 -3.00 -13.31 -3.87
C ILE A 267 -2.96 -14.83 -3.67
N PRO A 268 -2.70 -15.63 -4.73
CA PRO A 268 -2.66 -17.08 -4.64
C PRO A 268 -1.76 -17.56 -3.50
N ASP A 269 -2.26 -18.52 -2.71
CA ASP A 269 -1.58 -19.15 -1.57
C ASP A 269 -1.13 -18.21 -0.43
N ASP A 270 -1.49 -16.93 -0.47
CA ASP A 270 -1.07 -15.93 0.52
C ASP A 270 -2.27 -15.21 1.18
N ARG A 271 -3.14 -14.54 0.39
CA ARG A 271 -4.20 -13.67 0.92
C ARG A 271 -5.51 -13.76 0.15
N ASP A 272 -6.61 -13.81 0.91
CA ASP A 272 -7.97 -13.60 0.41
C ASP A 272 -8.13 -12.21 -0.22
N GLY A 273 -8.93 -12.13 -1.28
CA GLY A 273 -9.28 -10.85 -1.91
C GLY A 273 -10.39 -10.09 -1.19
N LEU A 274 -10.72 -8.92 -1.74
CA LEU A 274 -11.85 -8.12 -1.27
C LEU A 274 -13.18 -8.86 -1.41
N PHE A 275 -13.39 -9.61 -2.51
CA PHE A 275 -14.62 -10.38 -2.70
C PHE A 275 -14.78 -11.49 -1.66
N ASP A 276 -13.71 -12.21 -1.33
CA ASP A 276 -13.72 -13.24 -0.29
C ASP A 276 -13.95 -12.62 1.09
N THR A 277 -13.37 -11.45 1.33
CA THR A 277 -13.58 -10.68 2.57
C THR A 277 -15.04 -10.25 2.73
N ILE A 278 -15.69 -9.77 1.66
CA ILE A 278 -17.13 -9.44 1.65
C ILE A 278 -17.94 -10.70 1.96
N GLN A 279 -17.70 -11.79 1.22
CA GLN A 279 -18.44 -13.05 1.36
C GLN A 279 -18.36 -13.63 2.77
N ARG A 280 -17.17 -13.61 3.38
CA ARG A 280 -16.94 -14.08 4.76
C ARG A 280 -17.59 -13.18 5.81
N SER A 281 -17.63 -11.87 5.55
CA SER A 281 -18.09 -10.87 6.52
C SER A 281 -19.59 -10.65 6.52
N LYS A 282 -20.30 -11.09 5.48
CA LYS A 282 -21.71 -10.74 5.21
C LYS A 282 -22.70 -11.00 6.35
N ASN A 283 -22.47 -12.02 7.19
CA ASN A 283 -23.44 -12.41 8.23
C ASN A 283 -23.16 -11.76 9.60
N HIS A 284 -21.88 -11.54 9.94
CA HIS A 284 -21.47 -11.17 11.29
C HIS A 284 -20.62 -9.90 11.35
N TYR A 285 -20.17 -9.38 10.22
CA TYR A 285 -19.31 -8.20 10.08
C TYR A 285 -19.76 -7.33 8.89
N GLN A 286 -21.07 -7.06 8.82
CA GLN A 286 -21.70 -6.37 7.68
C GLN A 286 -21.06 -5.02 7.37
N LYS A 287 -20.64 -4.26 8.39
CA LYS A 287 -19.90 -2.99 8.17
C LYS A 287 -18.58 -3.20 7.43
N ARG A 288 -17.85 -4.30 7.66
CA ARG A 288 -16.61 -4.62 6.93
C ARG A 288 -16.92 -4.87 5.45
N ALA A 289 -17.91 -5.73 5.18
CA ALA A 289 -18.37 -6.03 3.83
C ALA A 289 -18.81 -4.74 3.10
N TYR A 290 -19.63 -3.90 3.75
CA TYR A 290 -20.04 -2.60 3.22
C TYR A 290 -18.86 -1.67 2.92
N GLN A 291 -17.89 -1.53 3.84
CA GLN A 291 -16.74 -0.65 3.62
C GLN A 291 -15.87 -1.14 2.45
N CYS A 292 -15.72 -2.46 2.27
CA CYS A 292 -15.06 -3.03 1.08
C CYS A 292 -15.80 -2.66 -0.20
N ILE A 293 -17.13 -2.85 -0.24
CA ILE A 293 -17.96 -2.45 -1.39
C ILE A 293 -17.84 -0.95 -1.66
N LYS A 294 -17.90 -0.12 -0.63
CA LYS A 294 -17.76 1.34 -0.74
C LYS A 294 -16.42 1.75 -1.36
N MET A 295 -15.31 1.12 -0.96
CA MET A 295 -14.00 1.36 -1.56
C MET A 295 -13.96 0.87 -3.02
N MET A 296 -14.57 -0.30 -3.32
CA MET A 296 -14.64 -0.81 -4.69
C MET A 296 -15.50 0.08 -5.62
N VAL A 297 -16.58 0.67 -5.12
CA VAL A 297 -17.34 1.71 -5.85
C VAL A 297 -16.44 2.89 -6.22
N LEU A 298 -15.62 3.35 -5.27
CA LEU A 298 -14.65 4.42 -5.50
C LEU A 298 -13.61 4.00 -6.55
N LEU A 299 -13.07 2.79 -6.44
CA LEU A 299 -12.12 2.21 -7.39
C LEU A 299 -12.69 2.17 -8.81
N PHE A 300 -13.84 1.53 -9.02
CA PHE A 300 -14.42 1.40 -10.36
C PHE A 300 -14.92 2.73 -10.93
N THR A 301 -15.22 3.72 -10.08
CA THR A 301 -15.59 5.07 -10.55
C THR A 301 -14.37 5.86 -11.05
N HIS A 302 -13.19 5.69 -10.44
CA HIS A 302 -12.04 6.55 -10.70
C HIS A 302 -10.85 5.86 -11.39
N CYS A 303 -10.84 4.54 -11.45
CA CYS A 303 -9.77 3.74 -12.06
C CYS A 303 -10.28 3.06 -13.33
N ILE A 304 -9.93 3.62 -14.49
CA ILE A 304 -10.34 3.07 -15.80
C ILE A 304 -9.92 1.60 -15.95
N PRO A 305 -8.68 1.18 -15.63
CA PRO A 305 -8.30 -0.23 -15.71
C PRO A 305 -9.12 -1.14 -14.81
N ALA A 306 -9.51 -0.69 -13.61
CA ALA A 306 -10.37 -1.48 -12.73
C ALA A 306 -11.78 -1.63 -13.30
N ALA A 307 -12.35 -0.56 -13.85
CA ALA A 307 -13.65 -0.59 -14.51
C ALA A 307 -13.63 -1.53 -15.73
N GLN A 308 -12.60 -1.44 -16.59
CA GLN A 308 -12.42 -2.34 -17.73
C GLN A 308 -12.25 -3.80 -17.29
N MET A 309 -11.50 -4.05 -16.20
CA MET A 309 -11.33 -5.39 -15.65
C MET A 309 -12.64 -5.97 -15.12
N LEU A 310 -13.47 -5.16 -14.45
CA LEU A 310 -14.81 -5.54 -14.04
C LEU A 310 -15.68 -5.90 -15.26
N GLN A 311 -15.63 -5.10 -16.33
CA GLN A 311 -16.44 -5.29 -17.53
C GLN A 311 -15.97 -6.42 -18.45
N SER A 312 -14.72 -6.89 -18.34
CA SER A 312 -14.16 -7.93 -19.21
C SER A 312 -14.07 -9.31 -18.55
N ASN A 313 -14.11 -9.39 -17.21
CA ASN A 313 -13.91 -10.64 -16.48
C ASN A 313 -15.22 -11.17 -15.89
N GLY A 314 -15.81 -12.20 -16.53
CA GLY A 314 -17.12 -12.74 -16.12
C GLY A 314 -17.21 -13.23 -14.67
N ASP A 315 -16.11 -13.71 -14.07
CA ASP A 315 -16.07 -14.06 -12.64
C ASP A 315 -16.17 -12.81 -11.75
N LEU A 316 -15.47 -11.73 -12.11
CA LEU A 316 -15.57 -10.46 -11.38
C LEU A 316 -16.94 -9.81 -11.55
N LYS A 317 -17.53 -9.85 -12.75
CA LYS A 317 -18.91 -9.40 -13.00
C LYS A 317 -19.86 -10.07 -12.01
N ARG A 318 -19.84 -11.41 -11.96
CA ARG A 318 -20.71 -12.21 -11.10
C ARG A 318 -20.53 -11.89 -9.62
N LYS A 319 -19.27 -11.80 -9.16
CA LYS A 319 -18.96 -11.48 -7.76
C LYS A 319 -19.38 -10.05 -7.38
N TRP A 320 -19.24 -9.10 -8.31
CA TRP A 320 -19.71 -7.72 -8.12
C TRP A 320 -21.23 -7.66 -8.03
N THR A 321 -21.94 -8.22 -9.01
CA THR A 321 -23.42 -8.27 -9.00
C THR A 321 -23.93 -8.88 -7.70
N TRP A 322 -23.36 -10.02 -7.29
CA TRP A 322 -23.72 -10.66 -6.02
C TRP A 322 -23.47 -9.75 -4.79
N ALA A 323 -22.36 -9.02 -4.76
CA ALA A 323 -22.05 -8.10 -3.66
C ALA A 323 -23.03 -6.91 -3.61
N VAL A 324 -23.44 -6.39 -4.78
CA VAL A 324 -24.44 -5.31 -4.90
C VAL A 324 -25.82 -5.80 -4.46
N GLU A 325 -26.25 -6.97 -4.91
CA GLU A 325 -27.50 -7.63 -4.48
C GLU A 325 -27.51 -7.84 -2.96
N TRP A 326 -26.43 -8.39 -2.40
CA TRP A 326 -26.30 -8.57 -0.95
C TRP A 326 -26.45 -7.23 -0.20
N LEU A 327 -25.80 -6.17 -0.68
CA LEU A 327 -25.91 -4.86 -0.03
C LEU A 327 -27.35 -4.31 -0.10
N SER A 328 -28.04 -4.53 -1.21
CA SER A 328 -29.45 -4.17 -1.37
C SER A 328 -30.33 -4.91 -0.37
N ASP A 329 -30.23 -6.24 -0.35
CA ASP A 329 -30.98 -7.11 0.55
C ASP A 329 -30.75 -6.73 2.02
N GLU A 330 -29.51 -6.47 2.41
CA GLU A 330 -29.16 -6.12 3.79
C GLU A 330 -29.73 -4.75 4.19
N LEU A 331 -29.75 -3.78 3.27
CA LEU A 331 -30.37 -2.47 3.51
C LEU A 331 -31.91 -2.54 3.55
N GLU A 332 -32.52 -3.52 2.89
CA GLU A 332 -33.97 -3.76 2.90
C GLU A 332 -34.45 -4.68 4.04
N ARG A 333 -33.58 -5.56 4.55
CA ARG A 333 -33.85 -6.56 5.60
C ARG A 333 -34.46 -5.95 6.85
N ARG A 334 -35.72 -6.29 7.17
CA ARG A 334 -36.44 -5.75 8.34
C ARG A 334 -35.60 -5.84 9.63
N PRO A 335 -35.69 -4.85 10.54
CA PRO A 335 -34.93 -4.87 11.79
C PRO A 335 -35.15 -6.19 12.55
N TYR A 336 -34.08 -6.76 13.08
CA TYR A 336 -34.18 -7.95 13.93
C TYR A 336 -35.19 -7.70 15.07
N PRO A 337 -36.20 -8.57 15.25
CA PRO A 337 -37.15 -8.46 16.35
C PRO A 337 -36.43 -8.90 17.64
N GLY A 338 -35.67 -7.99 18.24
CA GLY A 338 -34.86 -8.32 19.43
C GLY A 338 -34.38 -7.14 20.25
N ASN A 339 -34.30 -5.92 19.69
CA ASN A 339 -33.83 -4.74 20.42
C ASN A 339 -34.87 -3.59 20.44
N ALA A 340 -36.14 -3.93 20.60
CA ALA A 340 -37.24 -2.98 20.77
C ALA A 340 -37.32 -2.33 22.17
N GLN A 341 -36.20 -2.20 22.89
CA GLN A 341 -36.16 -1.51 24.20
C GLN A 341 -35.48 -0.13 24.16
N TYR A 342 -34.97 0.32 23.01
CA TYR A 342 -34.42 1.68 22.86
C TYR A 342 -34.96 2.43 21.64
N THR A 343 -36.22 2.21 21.29
CA THR A 343 -36.96 3.14 20.41
C THR A 343 -37.38 4.35 21.25
N TYR A 344 -36.45 5.26 21.51
CA TYR A 344 -36.78 6.62 21.96
C TYR A 344 -36.81 7.55 20.75
N ASN A 345 -38.05 7.88 20.37
CA ASN A 345 -38.52 9.15 19.79
C ASN A 345 -37.91 9.70 18.49
N ASN A 346 -38.82 10.31 17.73
CA ASN A 346 -38.75 11.13 16.52
C ASN A 346 -37.79 12.35 16.55
N TRP A 347 -36.79 12.37 17.42
CA TRP A 347 -35.64 13.28 17.43
C TRP A 347 -34.37 12.43 17.50
N SER A 348 -34.20 11.53 16.52
CA SER A 348 -33.01 10.67 16.48
C SER A 348 -31.80 11.49 16.01
N PRO A 349 -30.64 11.38 16.67
CA PRO A 349 -29.37 11.84 16.08
C PRO A 349 -29.21 11.21 14.69
N PRO A 350 -28.50 11.86 13.75
CA PRO A 350 -28.25 11.27 12.44
C PRO A 350 -27.70 9.85 12.61
N ALA A 351 -28.20 8.91 11.79
CA ALA A 351 -27.76 7.51 11.79
C ALA A 351 -26.24 7.42 11.93
N GLN A 352 -25.74 6.55 12.81
CA GLN A 352 -24.32 6.54 13.13
C GLN A 352 -23.54 6.08 11.89
N SER A 353 -22.36 6.65 11.66
CA SER A 353 -21.57 6.35 10.46
C SER A 353 -21.10 4.90 10.45
N ASN A 354 -21.37 4.18 9.35
CA ASN A 354 -20.91 2.81 9.15
C ASN A 354 -19.38 2.64 9.08
N GLU A 355 -18.63 3.74 9.05
CA GLU A 355 -17.16 3.76 9.03
C GLU A 355 -16.55 4.02 10.42
N THR A 356 -17.27 4.69 11.32
CA THR A 356 -16.70 5.14 12.61
C THR A 356 -17.49 4.67 13.83
N SER A 357 -18.70 4.16 13.64
CA SER A 357 -19.53 3.69 14.75
C SER A 357 -19.17 2.26 15.18
N ASN A 358 -19.24 2.02 16.48
CA ASN A 358 -19.02 0.70 17.05
C ASN A 358 -20.11 -0.30 16.63
N GLY A 359 -19.77 -1.58 16.66
CA GLY A 359 -20.67 -2.67 16.30
C GLY A 359 -20.52 -3.15 14.87
N TYR A 360 -21.17 -4.29 14.59
CA TYR A 360 -20.90 -5.08 13.38
C TYR A 360 -21.96 -4.96 12.30
N PHE A 361 -23.20 -4.65 12.68
CA PHE A 361 -24.34 -4.60 11.78
C PHE A 361 -24.37 -3.31 10.97
N LEU A 362 -24.82 -3.41 9.73
CA LEU A 362 -24.90 -2.29 8.80
C LEU A 362 -26.08 -1.38 9.19
N GLU A 363 -25.80 -0.09 9.39
CA GLU A 363 -26.85 0.90 9.59
C GLU A 363 -27.36 1.43 8.25
N ARG A 364 -28.68 1.65 8.18
CA ARG A 364 -29.35 2.24 7.03
C ARG A 364 -29.14 3.75 6.98
N SER A 365 -27.94 4.16 6.60
CA SER A 365 -27.55 5.56 6.46
C SER A 365 -27.75 6.08 5.04
N HIS A 366 -27.80 7.42 4.87
CA HIS A 366 -27.82 8.04 3.54
C HIS A 366 -26.60 7.63 2.70
N SER A 367 -25.40 7.63 3.32
CA SER A 367 -24.16 7.18 2.65
C SER A 367 -24.26 5.74 2.15
N ALA A 368 -24.91 4.85 2.89
CA ALA A 368 -25.07 3.46 2.46
C ALA A 368 -25.97 3.34 1.23
N ARG A 369 -27.07 4.11 1.21
CA ARG A 369 -27.95 4.20 0.03
C ARG A 369 -27.25 4.81 -1.18
N SER A 370 -26.51 5.92 -1.00
CA SER A 370 -25.73 6.51 -2.09
C SER A 370 -24.68 5.55 -2.65
N THR A 371 -24.03 4.78 -1.77
CA THR A 371 -23.08 3.73 -2.18
C THR A 371 -23.78 2.65 -3.01
N LEU A 372 -24.95 2.17 -2.57
CA LEU A 372 -25.74 1.19 -3.31
C LEU A 372 -26.18 1.72 -4.68
N THR A 373 -26.70 2.95 -4.76
CA THR A 373 -27.07 3.58 -6.04
C THR A 373 -25.89 3.61 -7.00
N ARG A 374 -24.72 4.07 -6.52
CA ARG A 374 -23.52 4.12 -7.36
C ARG A 374 -23.00 2.73 -7.72
N ALA A 375 -23.19 1.74 -6.85
CA ALA A 375 -22.79 0.37 -7.12
C ALA A 375 -23.62 -0.26 -8.24
N TYR A 376 -24.94 0.00 -8.27
CA TYR A 376 -25.82 -0.40 -9.37
C TYR A 376 -25.43 0.23 -10.71
N GLU A 377 -25.06 1.51 -10.73
CA GLU A 377 -24.58 2.20 -11.94
C GLU A 377 -23.28 1.59 -12.51
N LEU A 378 -22.55 0.82 -11.71
CA LEU A 378 -21.31 0.14 -12.09
C LEU A 378 -21.54 -1.34 -12.45
N CYS A 379 -22.76 -1.86 -12.35
CA CYS A 379 -23.06 -3.21 -12.79
C CYS A 379 -22.84 -3.34 -14.31
N PRO A 380 -22.15 -4.41 -14.76
CA PRO A 380 -22.03 -4.72 -16.18
C PRO A 380 -23.38 -4.84 -16.86
N GLU A 381 -23.48 -4.38 -18.10
CA GLU A 381 -24.64 -4.68 -18.94
C GLU A 381 -24.77 -6.20 -19.10
N GLU A 382 -25.98 -6.72 -18.90
CA GLU A 382 -26.29 -8.12 -19.19
C GLU A 382 -26.16 -8.31 -20.71
N GLU A 383 -25.17 -9.09 -21.15
CA GLU A 383 -25.15 -9.56 -22.53
C GLU A 383 -26.43 -10.39 -22.72
N PRO A 384 -27.28 -10.09 -23.72
CA PRO A 384 -28.41 -10.93 -24.01
C PRO A 384 -27.86 -12.33 -24.28
N GLU A 385 -28.28 -13.32 -23.49
CA GLU A 385 -28.04 -14.72 -23.80
C GLU A 385 -28.43 -14.91 -25.27
N GLU A 386 -27.46 -15.26 -26.13
CA GLU A 386 -27.78 -15.66 -27.49
C GLU A 386 -28.78 -16.81 -27.36
N ALA A 387 -30.06 -16.48 -27.58
CA ALA A 387 -31.11 -17.47 -27.65
C ALA A 387 -30.62 -18.49 -28.67
N ASP A 388 -30.46 -19.72 -28.20
CA ASP A 388 -30.13 -20.90 -28.99
C ASP A 388 -31.27 -21.08 -30.01
N LEU A 389 -31.20 -20.31 -31.10
CA LEU A 389 -32.12 -20.37 -32.23
C LEU A 389 -31.74 -21.59 -33.07
N THR A 390 -31.91 -22.77 -32.47
CA THR A 390 -32.21 -23.98 -33.25
C THR A 390 -33.71 -24.05 -33.46
N ASP A 391 -34.28 -23.06 -34.15
CA ASP A 391 -35.54 -23.24 -34.86
C ASP A 391 -35.16 -23.75 -36.26
N GLU A 392 -35.16 -25.07 -36.42
CA GLU A 392 -35.22 -25.67 -37.76
C GLU A 392 -36.49 -25.16 -38.45
N PRO A 393 -36.41 -24.52 -39.63
CA PRO A 393 -37.61 -24.20 -40.37
C PRO A 393 -38.14 -25.49 -41.02
N GLU A 394 -39.26 -25.99 -40.50
CA GLU A 394 -40.11 -26.95 -41.20
C GLU A 394 -40.40 -26.43 -42.61
N SER A 395 -39.90 -27.17 -43.61
CA SER A 395 -40.12 -26.86 -45.02
C SER A 395 -41.57 -27.23 -45.40
N PRO A 396 -42.32 -26.37 -46.13
CA PRO A 396 -43.69 -26.69 -46.50
C PRO A 396 -43.73 -27.74 -47.62
N HIS A 397 -44.61 -28.72 -47.43
CA HIS A 397 -45.01 -29.73 -48.39
C HIS A 397 -45.37 -29.15 -49.76
N HIS A 398 -44.76 -29.69 -50.82
CA HIS A 398 -45.28 -29.60 -52.20
C HIS A 398 -45.58 -31.02 -52.71
N ASP A 399 -46.86 -31.31 -52.89
CA ASP A 399 -47.34 -32.41 -53.73
C ASP A 399 -47.06 -32.07 -55.19
N GLU A 400 -46.31 -32.91 -55.91
CA GLU A 400 -46.70 -33.46 -57.22
C GLU A 400 -45.67 -34.48 -57.77
N GLN A 401 -46.18 -35.70 -57.98
CA GLN A 401 -45.94 -36.60 -59.12
C GLN A 401 -44.56 -37.22 -59.39
N VAL A 402 -44.55 -38.56 -59.27
CA VAL A 402 -43.56 -39.54 -59.74
C VAL A 402 -43.46 -39.50 -61.28
N PRO A 403 -42.27 -39.75 -61.87
CA PRO A 403 -42.00 -41.09 -62.39
C PRO A 403 -40.58 -41.61 -62.13
N MET A 404 -40.50 -42.91 -61.82
CA MET A 404 -39.27 -43.73 -61.89
C MET A 404 -38.71 -43.75 -63.31
N TYR A 405 -37.37 -43.76 -63.47
CA TYR A 405 -36.68 -44.64 -64.43
C TYR A 405 -35.16 -44.75 -64.12
N SER A 406 -34.75 -46.00 -63.85
CA SER A 406 -33.49 -46.74 -64.11
C SER A 406 -32.10 -46.08 -64.21
N GLY A 407 -31.11 -46.80 -63.66
CA GLY A 407 -29.73 -46.91 -64.19
C GLY A 407 -28.66 -46.85 -63.10
N GLN A 408 -28.19 -47.99 -62.53
CA GLN A 408 -26.85 -48.57 -62.78
C GLN A 408 -25.74 -47.51 -63.00
N THR A 409 -24.62 -47.48 -62.26
CA THR A 409 -23.52 -48.45 -62.35
C THR A 409 -22.42 -48.15 -61.29
N GLN A 410 -22.03 -49.18 -60.51
CA GLN A 410 -20.69 -49.63 -60.05
C GLN A 410 -19.56 -48.58 -59.76
N LEU A 411 -19.07 -48.47 -58.51
CA LEU A 411 -17.86 -49.11 -57.89
C LEU A 411 -16.50 -48.45 -58.27
N PRO A 412 -15.38 -48.65 -57.54
CA PRO A 412 -15.04 -48.25 -56.16
C PRO A 412 -13.59 -47.71 -56.09
N THR A 413 -12.92 -47.82 -54.93
CA THR A 413 -11.46 -47.67 -54.63
C THR A 413 -10.99 -46.28 -54.18
N GLN A 414 -10.09 -46.11 -53.21
CA GLN A 414 -9.35 -47.04 -52.35
C GLN A 414 -8.86 -46.30 -51.09
N SER A 415 -8.76 -47.05 -50.01
CA SER A 415 -8.03 -46.80 -48.77
C SER A 415 -6.54 -46.48 -48.98
N GLN A 416 -5.96 -45.63 -48.12
CA GLN A 416 -4.75 -45.93 -47.31
C GLN A 416 -4.30 -44.75 -46.43
N GLN A 417 -4.31 -44.97 -45.12
CA GLN A 417 -3.36 -44.46 -44.10
C GLN A 417 -2.24 -45.52 -43.94
N PRO A 418 -1.26 -45.39 -43.02
CA PRO A 418 -0.58 -44.24 -42.39
C PRO A 418 0.97 -44.41 -42.41
N THR A 419 1.77 -43.49 -41.84
CA THR A 419 2.98 -43.87 -41.05
C THR A 419 3.60 -42.71 -40.27
N GLN A 420 3.94 -43.01 -39.01
CA GLN A 420 4.77 -42.28 -38.05
C GLN A 420 6.27 -42.34 -38.41
N SER A 421 7.06 -41.38 -37.90
CA SER A 421 8.45 -41.62 -37.47
C SER A 421 9.04 -40.44 -36.66
N GLN A 422 9.21 -40.65 -35.35
CA GLN A 422 10.41 -40.30 -34.56
C GLN A 422 11.35 -41.53 -34.61
N PRO A 423 12.69 -41.50 -34.35
CA PRO A 423 13.32 -40.93 -33.12
C PRO A 423 14.79 -40.43 -33.25
N ALA A 424 15.37 -39.91 -32.16
CA ALA A 424 16.73 -40.26 -31.70
C ALA A 424 17.12 -39.58 -30.37
N THR A 425 17.40 -40.41 -29.38
CA THR A 425 18.13 -40.17 -28.13
C THR A 425 19.64 -40.16 -28.37
N GLN A 426 20.40 -39.35 -27.61
CA GLN A 426 21.82 -39.62 -27.31
C GLN A 426 22.16 -39.24 -25.87
N SER A 427 22.99 -40.09 -25.28
CA SER A 427 23.38 -40.20 -23.89
C SER A 427 24.90 -39.97 -23.72
N GLN A 428 25.28 -39.47 -22.54
CA GLN A 428 26.54 -39.63 -21.80
C GLN A 428 27.82 -38.89 -22.27
N SER A 429 28.48 -38.19 -21.33
CA SER A 429 29.69 -38.70 -20.66
C SER A 429 30.19 -37.80 -19.52
N LEU A 430 30.70 -38.45 -18.47
CA LEU A 430 31.43 -37.90 -17.32
C LEU A 430 32.79 -37.28 -17.72
N THR A 431 33.19 -36.20 -17.04
CA THR A 431 34.39 -36.13 -16.16
C THR A 431 34.36 -34.85 -15.34
#